data_AF-A0A9D7HAQ8-F1
#
_entry.id   AF-A0A9D7HAQ8-F1
#
_cell.length_a   1.000
_cell.length_b   1.000
_cell.length_c   1.000
_cell.angle_alpha   90.00
_cell.angle_beta   90.00
_cell.angle_gamma   90.00
#
_symmetry.space_group_name_H-M   'P 1'
#
loop_
_entity.id
_entity.type
_entity.pdbx_description
1 polymer ?
#
loop_
_entity_poly.entity_id
_entity_poly.type
_entity_poly.pdbx_seq_one_letter_code
_entity_poly.pdbx_strand_id
1 'polypeptide(L)'
;MLTPLPHPDLEVELVVSDRELARAWFEGVPAARLLARVRVGREADDAEEWAELAARLLGEHADRVDRLLVRHLRSAQDEGALPAPDGVVAVLMLAVAARPEGSLGEIFADGPVMELPTDVLRAVTGYEPRLGASASARRAAAFETCLRLAARRSAGPWPQRRVLGAARAFGASALGPFLTADASTRLLPHDVDESQSRVVLVAREPLEALALRDPRELAQHVAAVERDEASLTSLDSLVADVLKLLDTQGDLLLCAPPRDPELAASLPSVRPSEAPVSSTMLDWTTGEGARALAAALEANVFAPARARQIVQRGGEQALDAIGAEMLKVTDHPLASAAFAEVLAKSGRPRDVMRLVTYFAVTPDPLLAARALGECDAPELPGVLRAWLEAMLPPPGEEVVPAGDDPGTSGAARVAACVSSLEPYPRLYGAVRPLLSRVSVAPPPPSG
;
A
#
# COMPACT_ATOMS: atom_id res chain seq x y z
N MET A 1 -19.56 -11.26 12.11
CA MET A 1 -20.07 -11.75 10.80
C MET A 1 -20.41 -10.54 9.94
N LEU A 2 -20.17 -10.61 8.63
CA LEU A 2 -20.58 -9.54 7.70
C LEU A 2 -22.11 -9.40 7.69
N THR A 3 -22.62 -8.20 7.89
CA THR A 3 -24.04 -7.90 7.73
C THR A 3 -24.38 -7.95 6.23
N PRO A 4 -25.43 -8.66 5.81
CA PRO A 4 -25.82 -8.67 4.41
C PRO A 4 -26.25 -7.27 3.97
N LEU A 5 -25.63 -6.76 2.89
CA LEU A 5 -26.15 -5.65 2.09
C LEU A 5 -27.59 -5.97 1.61
N PRO A 6 -28.44 -4.95 1.37
CA PRO A 6 -29.90 -5.07 1.32
C PRO A 6 -30.50 -5.95 0.20
N HIS A 7 -29.71 -6.51 -0.72
CA HIS A 7 -30.21 -7.37 -1.80
C HIS A 7 -29.23 -8.53 -2.11
N PRO A 8 -29.64 -9.80 -1.92
CA PRO A 8 -28.74 -10.97 -2.00
C PRO A 8 -28.19 -11.29 -3.40
N ASP A 9 -28.82 -10.75 -4.45
CA ASP A 9 -28.40 -10.88 -5.84
C ASP A 9 -27.60 -9.66 -6.33
N LEU A 10 -27.23 -8.73 -5.44
CA LEU A 10 -26.27 -7.69 -5.80
C LEU A 10 -24.92 -8.33 -6.10
N GLU A 11 -24.32 -7.89 -7.20
CA GLU A 11 -22.90 -8.09 -7.40
C GLU A 11 -22.12 -7.31 -6.33
N VAL A 12 -21.07 -7.91 -5.79
CA VAL A 12 -20.15 -7.31 -4.84
C VAL A 12 -18.72 -7.56 -5.28
N GLU A 13 -17.83 -6.69 -4.84
CA GLU A 13 -16.42 -6.79 -5.14
C GLU A 13 -15.59 -6.55 -3.87
N LEU A 14 -14.45 -7.22 -3.81
CA LEU A 14 -13.44 -6.94 -2.80
C LEU A 14 -12.44 -5.96 -3.39
N VAL A 15 -12.17 -4.88 -2.68
CA VAL A 15 -11.31 -3.78 -3.13
C VAL A 15 -10.25 -3.53 -2.08
N VAL A 16 -8.99 -3.46 -2.49
CA VAL A 16 -7.93 -2.91 -1.66
C VAL A 16 -7.80 -1.43 -1.97
N SER A 17 -8.05 -0.58 -0.98
CA SER A 17 -8.06 0.87 -1.14
C SER A 17 -7.09 1.56 -0.18
N ASP A 18 -6.53 2.68 -0.61
CA ASP A 18 -5.76 3.57 0.25
C ASP A 18 -6.70 4.56 0.97
N ARG A 19 -7.00 4.27 2.23
CA ARG A 19 -7.94 5.08 3.03
C ARG A 19 -7.39 6.48 3.32
N GLU A 20 -6.09 6.62 3.54
CA GLU A 20 -5.49 7.94 3.85
C GLU A 20 -5.53 8.83 2.61
N LEU A 21 -5.22 8.26 1.44
CA LEU A 21 -5.36 8.94 0.16
C LEU A 21 -6.82 9.31 -0.14
N ALA A 22 -7.76 8.40 0.12
CA ALA A 22 -9.19 8.68 -0.04
C ALA A 22 -9.65 9.85 0.85
N ARG A 23 -9.17 9.92 2.10
CA ARG A 23 -9.44 11.06 3.01
C ARG A 23 -8.83 12.35 2.48
N ALA A 24 -7.58 12.34 2.03
CA ALA A 24 -6.92 13.51 1.47
C ALA A 24 -7.68 14.05 0.23
N TRP A 25 -8.17 13.16 -0.63
CA TRP A 25 -8.98 13.55 -1.79
C TRP A 25 -10.35 14.07 -1.42
N PHE A 26 -10.99 13.45 -0.43
CA PHE A 26 -12.29 13.88 0.06
C PHE A 26 -12.23 15.28 0.66
N GLU A 27 -11.20 15.59 1.45
CA GLU A 27 -11.12 16.84 2.20
C GLU A 27 -10.43 17.97 1.44
N GLY A 28 -9.41 17.67 0.61
CA GLY A 28 -8.47 18.69 0.14
C GLY A 28 -8.22 18.76 -1.37
N VAL A 29 -8.71 17.81 -2.18
CA VAL A 29 -8.47 17.84 -3.64
C VAL A 29 -9.72 18.29 -4.39
N PRO A 30 -9.60 19.29 -5.30
CA PRO A 30 -10.72 19.73 -6.11
C PRO A 30 -11.36 18.61 -6.92
N ALA A 31 -12.69 18.54 -6.93
CA ALA A 31 -13.42 17.55 -7.72
C ALA A 31 -13.08 17.62 -9.22
N ALA A 32 -12.82 18.82 -9.75
CA ALA A 32 -12.39 19.01 -11.14
C ALA A 32 -11.02 18.39 -11.44
N ARG A 33 -10.08 18.37 -10.47
CA ARG A 33 -8.78 17.72 -10.62
C ARG A 33 -8.92 16.20 -10.66
N LEU A 34 -9.76 15.63 -9.79
CA LEU A 34 -10.06 14.19 -9.77
C LEU A 34 -10.75 13.76 -11.07
N LEU A 35 -11.76 14.51 -11.52
CA LEU A 35 -12.46 14.21 -12.77
C LEU A 35 -11.56 14.35 -14.00
N ALA A 36 -10.65 15.33 -14.02
CA ALA A 36 -9.67 15.47 -15.09
C ALA A 36 -8.75 14.24 -15.19
N ARG A 37 -8.34 13.65 -14.06
CA ARG A 37 -7.55 12.41 -14.05
C ARG A 37 -8.34 11.20 -14.53
N VAL A 38 -9.63 11.12 -14.21
CA VAL A 38 -10.52 10.07 -14.75
C VAL A 38 -10.66 10.22 -16.26
N ARG A 39 -10.87 11.44 -16.74
CA ARG A 39 -10.97 11.75 -18.18
C ARG A 39 -9.71 11.36 -18.94
N VAL A 40 -8.51 11.65 -18.42
CA VAL A 40 -7.24 11.27 -19.06
C VAL A 40 -7.15 9.76 -19.29
N GLY A 41 -7.67 8.95 -18.36
CA GLY A 41 -7.72 7.49 -18.53
C GLY A 41 -8.74 7.08 -19.59
N ARG A 42 -9.97 7.59 -19.51
CA ARG A 42 -11.05 7.18 -20.41
C ARG A 42 -10.88 7.65 -21.84
N GLU A 43 -10.44 8.88 -22.07
CA GLU A 43 -10.20 9.38 -23.43
C GLU A 43 -9.03 8.68 -24.13
N ALA A 44 -8.10 8.09 -23.37
CA ALA A 44 -7.05 7.26 -23.94
C ALA A 44 -7.58 5.93 -24.49
N ASP A 45 -8.67 5.42 -23.89
CA ASP A 45 -9.31 4.16 -24.28
C ASP A 45 -10.40 4.41 -25.34
N ASP A 46 -11.35 5.32 -25.07
CA ASP A 46 -12.44 5.70 -25.97
C ASP A 46 -12.97 7.12 -25.66
N ALA A 47 -12.64 8.08 -26.53
CA ALA A 47 -13.08 9.47 -26.39
C ALA A 47 -14.57 9.68 -26.73
N GLU A 48 -15.17 8.81 -27.55
CA GLU A 48 -16.58 8.91 -27.92
C GLU A 48 -17.47 8.45 -26.75
N GLU A 49 -17.07 7.37 -26.07
CA GLU A 49 -17.74 6.87 -24.86
C GLU A 49 -17.78 7.92 -23.74
N TRP A 50 -16.68 8.66 -23.54
CA TRP A 50 -16.64 9.76 -22.57
C TRP A 50 -17.66 10.86 -22.89
N ALA A 51 -17.72 11.29 -24.16
CA ALA A 51 -18.63 12.35 -24.60
C ALA A 51 -20.09 11.91 -24.49
N GLU A 52 -20.39 10.66 -24.84
CA GLU A 52 -21.73 10.08 -24.69
C GLU A 52 -22.17 10.02 -23.22
N LEU A 53 -21.30 9.56 -22.33
CA LEU A 53 -21.59 9.51 -20.89
C LEU A 53 -21.79 10.92 -20.30
N ALA A 54 -20.95 11.89 -20.68
CA ALA A 54 -21.08 13.28 -20.26
C ALA A 54 -22.40 13.90 -20.72
N ALA A 55 -22.77 13.69 -21.99
CA ALA A 55 -24.05 14.15 -22.54
C ALA A 55 -25.25 13.49 -21.84
N ARG A 56 -25.16 12.19 -21.53
CA ARG A 56 -26.20 11.42 -20.83
C ARG A 56 -26.42 11.90 -19.40
N LEU A 57 -25.34 12.23 -18.69
CA LEU A 57 -25.40 12.65 -17.27
C LEU A 57 -25.72 14.12 -17.09
N LEU A 58 -25.19 15.00 -17.95
CA LEU A 58 -25.21 16.46 -17.75
C LEU A 58 -26.01 17.23 -18.80
N GLY A 59 -26.39 16.60 -19.92
CA GLY A 59 -27.08 17.27 -21.02
C GLY A 59 -26.32 18.50 -21.50
N GLU A 60 -27.00 19.65 -21.56
CA GLU A 60 -26.43 20.94 -21.97
C GLU A 60 -25.30 21.45 -21.06
N HIS A 61 -25.12 20.86 -19.87
CA HIS A 61 -24.05 21.23 -18.94
C HIS A 61 -22.72 20.49 -19.19
N ALA A 62 -22.69 19.49 -20.07
CA ALA A 62 -21.48 18.74 -20.42
C ALA A 62 -20.35 19.68 -20.89
N ASP A 63 -20.63 20.55 -21.87
CA ASP A 63 -19.67 21.54 -22.40
C ASP A 63 -19.10 22.47 -21.32
N ARG A 64 -19.91 22.82 -20.32
CA ARG A 64 -19.46 23.68 -19.21
C ARG A 64 -18.47 22.92 -18.34
N VAL A 65 -18.77 21.67 -18.00
CA VAL A 65 -17.86 20.82 -17.22
C VAL A 65 -16.56 20.59 -17.99
N ASP A 66 -16.62 20.30 -19.29
CA ASP A 66 -15.43 20.14 -20.12
C ASP A 66 -14.52 21.37 -20.08
N ARG A 67 -15.09 22.57 -20.23
CA ARG A 67 -14.32 23.82 -20.13
C ARG A 67 -13.67 24.01 -18.75
N LEU A 68 -14.30 23.55 -17.68
CA LEU A 68 -13.76 23.64 -16.32
C LEU A 68 -12.59 22.67 -16.12
N LEU A 69 -12.64 21.49 -16.75
CA LEU A 69 -11.58 20.49 -16.67
C LEU A 69 -10.27 20.94 -17.34
N VAL A 70 -10.34 21.78 -18.39
CA VAL A 70 -9.17 22.23 -19.17
C VAL A 70 -8.03 22.75 -18.28
N ARG A 71 -8.36 23.46 -17.18
CA ARG A 71 -7.35 24.03 -16.26
C ARG A 71 -6.61 22.99 -15.44
N HIS A 72 -7.20 21.81 -15.27
CA HIS A 72 -6.67 20.72 -14.46
C HIS A 72 -6.04 19.60 -15.30
N LEU A 73 -6.28 19.56 -16.62
CA LEU A 73 -5.79 18.50 -17.51
C LEU A 73 -4.27 18.31 -17.46
N ARG A 74 -3.49 19.40 -17.45
CA ARG A 74 -2.02 19.28 -17.40
C ARG A 74 -1.56 18.61 -16.10
N SER A 75 -2.05 19.08 -14.97
CA SER A 75 -1.74 18.45 -13.67
C SER A 75 -2.26 17.02 -13.59
N ALA A 76 -3.40 16.73 -14.20
CA ALA A 76 -3.94 15.37 -14.26
C ALA A 76 -3.07 14.41 -15.09
N GLN A 77 -2.46 14.89 -16.18
CA GLN A 77 -1.50 14.11 -16.97
C GLN A 77 -0.24 13.80 -16.17
N ASP A 78 0.29 14.81 -15.45
CA ASP A 78 1.49 14.65 -14.61
C ASP A 78 1.25 13.68 -13.43
N GLU A 79 0.03 13.69 -12.86
CA GLU A 79 -0.38 12.83 -11.73
C GLU A 79 -0.86 11.44 -12.14
N GLY A 80 -1.05 11.21 -13.44
CA GLY A 80 -1.54 9.96 -13.98
C GLY A 80 -3.06 9.75 -13.86
N ALA A 81 -3.56 8.89 -14.74
CA ALA A 81 -4.98 8.56 -14.87
C ALA A 81 -5.54 7.84 -13.63
N LEU A 82 -6.83 8.05 -13.37
CA LEU A 82 -7.59 7.32 -12.35
C LEU A 82 -8.66 6.45 -13.00
N PRO A 83 -8.59 5.12 -12.90
CA PRO A 83 -9.68 4.26 -13.38
C PRO A 83 -10.92 4.46 -12.49
N ALA A 84 -12.08 4.62 -13.12
CA ALA A 84 -13.33 4.83 -12.41
C ALA A 84 -14.51 4.18 -13.15
N PRO A 85 -15.45 3.54 -12.44
CA PRO A 85 -16.72 3.11 -13.02
C PRO A 85 -17.66 4.30 -13.22
N ASP A 86 -18.70 4.12 -14.04
CA ASP A 86 -19.65 5.18 -14.41
C ASP A 86 -20.33 5.84 -13.22
N GLY A 87 -20.67 5.07 -12.18
CA GLY A 87 -21.26 5.65 -10.97
C GLY A 87 -20.33 6.59 -10.21
N VAL A 88 -19.01 6.35 -10.26
CA VAL A 88 -18.01 7.28 -9.72
C VAL A 88 -17.90 8.52 -10.59
N VAL A 89 -17.91 8.33 -11.93
CA VAL A 89 -17.89 9.44 -12.89
C VAL A 89 -19.12 10.34 -12.68
N ALA A 90 -20.31 9.75 -12.46
CA ALA A 90 -21.54 10.49 -12.21
C ALA A 90 -21.48 11.35 -10.93
N VAL A 91 -20.91 10.83 -9.84
CA VAL A 91 -20.70 11.60 -8.60
C VAL A 91 -19.76 12.78 -8.85
N LEU A 92 -18.64 12.54 -9.54
CA LEU A 92 -17.65 13.59 -9.85
C LEU A 92 -18.21 14.65 -10.82
N MET A 93 -18.92 14.23 -11.87
CA MET A 93 -19.55 15.15 -12.83
C MET A 93 -20.57 16.05 -12.16
N LEU A 94 -21.39 15.49 -11.25
CA LEU A 94 -22.32 16.29 -10.44
C LEU A 94 -21.58 17.28 -9.55
N ALA A 95 -20.51 16.84 -8.89
CA ALA A 95 -19.70 17.69 -8.02
C ALA A 95 -19.06 18.85 -8.80
N VAL A 96 -18.48 18.58 -9.96
CA VAL A 96 -17.85 19.60 -10.82
C VAL A 96 -18.88 20.57 -11.40
N ALA A 97 -20.05 20.08 -11.81
CA ALA A 97 -21.14 20.92 -12.29
C ALA A 97 -21.66 21.87 -11.19
N ALA A 98 -21.71 21.40 -9.94
CA ALA A 98 -22.15 22.19 -8.80
C ALA A 98 -21.10 23.20 -8.33
N ARG A 99 -19.86 22.75 -8.08
CA ARG A 99 -18.76 23.59 -7.60
C ARG A 99 -17.40 22.97 -7.96
N PRO A 100 -16.75 23.41 -9.06
CA PRO A 100 -15.57 22.72 -9.62
C PRO A 100 -14.33 22.73 -8.74
N GLU A 101 -14.08 23.83 -8.02
CA GLU A 101 -12.86 24.03 -7.22
C GLU A 101 -12.98 23.52 -5.77
N GLY A 102 -14.16 23.06 -5.36
CA GLY A 102 -14.36 22.50 -4.03
C GLY A 102 -13.89 21.05 -3.95
N SER A 103 -13.49 20.62 -2.75
CA SER A 103 -13.31 19.18 -2.49
C SER A 103 -14.66 18.48 -2.37
N LEU A 104 -14.69 17.16 -2.57
CA LEU A 104 -15.94 16.40 -2.46
C LEU A 104 -16.58 16.56 -1.07
N GLY A 105 -15.76 16.60 -0.02
CA GLY A 105 -16.19 16.87 1.34
C GLY A 105 -16.91 18.21 1.44
N GLU A 106 -16.32 19.29 0.92
CA GLU A 106 -16.90 20.64 0.94
C GLU A 106 -18.18 20.76 0.10
N ILE A 107 -18.19 20.15 -1.09
CA ILE A 107 -19.33 20.21 -2.02
C ILE A 107 -20.57 19.55 -1.40
N PHE A 108 -20.37 18.51 -0.60
CA PHE A 108 -21.44 17.75 0.04
C PHE A 108 -21.61 18.06 1.55
N ALA A 109 -20.88 19.02 2.14
CA ALA A 109 -20.86 19.37 3.59
C ALA A 109 -22.09 20.16 4.10
N ASP A 110 -23.30 19.75 3.74
CA ASP A 110 -24.58 20.43 4.03
C ASP A 110 -24.91 21.63 3.14
N GLY A 111 -26.16 21.65 2.72
CA GLY A 111 -26.68 22.50 1.66
C GLY A 111 -27.30 21.65 0.55
N PRO A 112 -28.35 22.12 -0.10
CA PRO A 112 -28.83 21.44 -1.29
C PRO A 112 -27.82 21.63 -2.43
N VAL A 113 -27.64 20.58 -3.24
CA VAL A 113 -27.10 20.69 -4.61
C VAL A 113 -28.16 21.40 -5.46
N MET A 114 -28.56 22.62 -5.09
CA MET A 114 -29.84 23.22 -5.52
C MET A 114 -29.77 24.05 -6.79
N GLU A 115 -28.63 24.09 -7.48
CA GLU A 115 -28.50 24.90 -8.70
C GLU A 115 -28.52 24.07 -9.98
N LEU A 116 -28.61 22.73 -9.88
CA LEU A 116 -28.61 21.86 -11.05
C LEU A 116 -30.04 21.48 -11.50
N PRO A 117 -30.28 21.40 -12.82
CA PRO A 117 -31.56 20.98 -13.36
C PRO A 117 -32.02 19.60 -12.86
N THR A 118 -33.34 19.40 -12.77
CA THR A 118 -33.95 18.17 -12.23
C THR A 118 -33.64 16.94 -13.09
N ASP A 119 -33.47 17.12 -14.40
CA ASP A 119 -33.06 16.11 -15.37
C ASP A 119 -31.63 15.63 -15.12
N VAL A 120 -30.69 16.54 -14.85
CA VAL A 120 -29.29 16.19 -14.47
C VAL A 120 -29.28 15.38 -13.17
N LEU A 121 -30.02 15.83 -12.15
CA LEU A 121 -30.16 15.09 -10.90
C LEU A 121 -30.80 13.72 -11.12
N ARG A 122 -31.80 13.60 -12.00
CA ARG A 122 -32.43 12.32 -12.34
C ARG A 122 -31.47 11.37 -13.03
N ALA A 123 -30.69 11.85 -14.01
CA ALA A 123 -29.71 11.04 -14.73
C ALA A 123 -28.65 10.50 -13.77
N VAL A 124 -28.06 11.39 -12.96
CA VAL A 124 -27.02 11.04 -11.98
C VAL A 124 -27.54 10.11 -10.88
N THR A 125 -28.78 10.30 -10.41
CA THR A 125 -29.39 9.41 -9.39
C THR A 125 -29.77 8.03 -9.94
N GLY A 126 -29.86 7.87 -11.27
CA GLY A 126 -29.92 6.57 -11.91
C GLY A 126 -28.68 5.71 -11.62
N TYR A 127 -27.52 6.36 -11.51
CA TYR A 127 -26.24 5.70 -11.21
C TYR A 127 -25.94 5.62 -9.70
N GLU A 128 -26.17 6.71 -8.97
CA GLU A 128 -26.02 6.74 -7.50
C GLU A 128 -27.26 7.38 -6.82
N PRO A 129 -28.23 6.55 -6.40
CA PRO A 129 -29.47 7.02 -5.80
C PRO A 129 -29.27 7.89 -4.54
N ARG A 130 -28.17 7.67 -3.80
CA ARG A 130 -27.87 8.44 -2.57
C ARG A 130 -27.61 9.93 -2.86
N LEU A 131 -27.28 10.29 -4.10
CA LEU A 131 -27.10 11.69 -4.50
C LEU A 131 -28.40 12.50 -4.40
N GLY A 132 -29.56 11.86 -4.57
CA GLY A 132 -30.88 12.47 -4.43
C GLY A 132 -31.49 12.35 -3.03
N ALA A 133 -30.77 11.78 -2.06
CA ALA A 133 -31.28 11.46 -0.73
C ALA A 133 -30.89 12.53 0.32
N SER A 134 -30.57 12.11 1.55
CA SER A 134 -30.13 13.01 2.62
C SER A 134 -28.72 13.56 2.39
N ALA A 135 -28.35 14.65 3.07
CA ALA A 135 -26.99 15.20 3.02
C ALA A 135 -25.94 14.17 3.49
N SER A 136 -26.26 13.43 4.55
CA SER A 136 -25.41 12.33 5.04
C SER A 136 -25.22 11.24 3.98
N ALA A 137 -26.27 10.86 3.26
CA ALA A 137 -26.18 9.88 2.17
C ALA A 137 -25.33 10.37 0.99
N ARG A 138 -25.42 11.67 0.65
CA ARG A 138 -24.55 12.30 -0.35
C ARG A 138 -23.07 12.25 0.06
N ARG A 139 -22.76 12.64 1.30
CA ARG A 139 -21.38 12.54 1.82
C ARG A 139 -20.87 11.12 1.85
N ALA A 140 -21.71 10.14 2.22
CA ALA A 140 -21.34 8.73 2.14
C ALA A 140 -20.95 8.33 0.71
N ALA A 141 -21.79 8.65 -0.28
CA ALA A 141 -21.51 8.36 -1.69
C ALA A 141 -20.23 9.07 -2.20
N ALA A 142 -20.01 10.31 -1.78
CA ALA A 142 -18.83 11.09 -2.15
C ALA A 142 -17.54 10.53 -1.53
N PHE A 143 -17.57 10.11 -0.26
CA PHE A 143 -16.41 9.48 0.38
C PHE A 143 -16.13 8.09 -0.21
N GLU A 144 -17.18 7.29 -0.47
CA GLU A 144 -17.02 6.00 -1.14
C GLU A 144 -16.48 6.15 -2.56
N THR A 145 -16.81 7.25 -3.25
CA THR A 145 -16.19 7.60 -4.52
C THR A 145 -14.68 7.80 -4.37
N CYS A 146 -14.21 8.51 -3.34
CA CYS A 146 -12.79 8.62 -3.05
C CYS A 146 -12.14 7.26 -2.75
N LEU A 147 -12.82 6.38 -1.99
CA LEU A 147 -12.33 5.02 -1.75
C LEU A 147 -12.21 4.21 -3.05
N ARG A 148 -13.13 4.39 -3.99
CA ARG A 148 -13.07 3.73 -5.30
C ARG A 148 -11.96 4.28 -6.18
N LEU A 149 -11.77 5.59 -6.23
CA LEU A 149 -10.65 6.19 -6.95
C LEU A 149 -9.31 5.74 -6.35
N ALA A 150 -9.27 5.55 -5.02
CA ALA A 150 -8.06 5.15 -4.30
C ALA A 150 -7.87 3.62 -4.29
N ALA A 151 -8.72 2.90 -5.03
CA ALA A 151 -8.59 1.47 -5.22
C ALA A 151 -7.28 1.15 -5.94
N ARG A 152 -6.47 0.30 -5.31
CA ARG A 152 -5.22 -0.21 -5.85
C ARG A 152 -5.41 -1.55 -6.57
N ARG A 153 -6.42 -2.31 -6.14
CA ARG A 153 -6.79 -3.59 -6.75
C ARG A 153 -8.23 -3.94 -6.40
N SER A 154 -8.93 -4.62 -7.29
CA SER A 154 -10.22 -5.23 -6.98
C SER A 154 -10.30 -6.67 -7.50
N ALA A 155 -11.21 -7.43 -6.93
CA ALA A 155 -11.59 -8.76 -7.40
C ALA A 155 -13.11 -8.92 -7.31
N GLY A 156 -13.65 -9.66 -8.28
CA GLY A 156 -15.08 -9.69 -8.59
C GLY A 156 -15.35 -9.05 -9.95
N PRO A 157 -16.60 -8.67 -10.24
CA PRO A 157 -17.78 -8.79 -9.38
C PRO A 157 -18.21 -10.25 -9.13
N TRP A 158 -18.80 -10.50 -7.97
CA TRP A 158 -19.46 -11.78 -7.65
C TRP A 158 -20.84 -11.57 -7.03
N PRO A 159 -21.79 -12.49 -7.24
CA PRO A 159 -23.07 -12.45 -6.53
C PRO A 159 -22.84 -12.47 -5.02
N GLN A 160 -23.48 -11.55 -4.28
CA GLN A 160 -23.32 -11.43 -2.83
C GLN A 160 -23.63 -12.76 -2.12
N ARG A 161 -24.65 -13.49 -2.59
CA ARG A 161 -24.96 -14.84 -2.10
C ARG A 161 -23.78 -15.82 -2.17
N ARG A 162 -22.93 -15.74 -3.20
CA ARG A 162 -21.73 -16.58 -3.35
C ARG A 162 -20.69 -16.22 -2.29
N VAL A 163 -20.42 -14.93 -2.12
CA VAL A 163 -19.43 -14.44 -1.13
C VAL A 163 -19.87 -14.74 0.30
N LEU A 164 -21.15 -14.50 0.62
CA LEU A 164 -21.70 -14.80 1.94
C LEU A 164 -21.79 -16.31 2.20
N GLY A 165 -22.14 -17.10 1.18
CA GLY A 165 -22.15 -18.56 1.27
C GLY A 165 -20.75 -19.11 1.56
N ALA A 166 -19.74 -18.64 0.81
CA ALA A 166 -18.34 -18.96 1.10
C ALA A 166 -17.96 -18.57 2.54
N ALA A 167 -18.24 -17.33 2.97
CA ALA A 167 -17.92 -16.87 4.32
C ALA A 167 -18.54 -17.75 5.42
N ARG A 168 -19.77 -18.24 5.23
CA ARG A 168 -20.43 -19.17 6.15
C ARG A 168 -19.79 -20.55 6.13
N ALA A 169 -19.54 -21.10 4.95
CA ALA A 169 -19.00 -22.44 4.80
C ALA A 169 -17.58 -22.56 5.39
N PHE A 170 -16.72 -21.56 5.17
CA PHE A 170 -15.41 -21.49 5.82
C PHE A 170 -15.54 -21.32 7.34
N GLY A 171 -16.44 -20.44 7.81
CA GLY A 171 -16.67 -20.20 9.24
C GLY A 171 -17.16 -21.43 10.00
N ALA A 172 -17.86 -22.36 9.34
CA ALA A 172 -18.28 -23.65 9.89
C ALA A 172 -17.20 -24.74 9.80
N SER A 173 -16.09 -24.48 9.10
CA SER A 173 -15.00 -25.43 8.87
C SER A 173 -13.81 -25.21 9.81
N ALA A 174 -12.84 -26.13 9.79
CA ALA A 174 -11.57 -26.00 10.50
C ALA A 174 -10.66 -24.87 9.98
N LEU A 175 -11.02 -24.25 8.85
CA LEU A 175 -10.30 -23.11 8.29
C LEU A 175 -10.57 -21.80 9.06
N GLY A 176 -11.70 -21.72 9.76
CA GLY A 176 -12.08 -20.54 10.53
C GLY A 176 -12.73 -19.43 9.67
N PRO A 177 -12.90 -18.23 10.23
CA PRO A 177 -13.64 -17.16 9.56
C PRO A 177 -12.91 -16.68 8.28
N PHE A 178 -13.62 -16.68 7.15
CA PHE A 178 -13.08 -16.23 5.86
C PHE A 178 -13.27 -14.73 5.63
N LEU A 179 -14.44 -14.18 5.96
CA LEU A 179 -14.68 -12.74 5.88
C LEU A 179 -15.38 -12.23 7.14
N THR A 180 -14.73 -11.30 7.82
CA THR A 180 -15.27 -10.63 9.01
C THR A 180 -15.19 -9.13 8.84
N ALA A 181 -16.27 -8.43 9.21
CA ALA A 181 -16.23 -6.98 9.31
C ALA A 181 -15.19 -6.58 10.37
N ASP A 182 -14.34 -5.61 10.04
CA ASP A 182 -13.55 -4.91 11.04
C ASP A 182 -14.43 -3.86 11.71
N ALA A 183 -14.88 -4.17 12.93
CA ALA A 183 -15.69 -3.27 13.75
C ALA A 183 -14.83 -2.30 14.59
N SER A 184 -13.50 -2.44 14.57
CA SER A 184 -12.61 -1.64 15.41
C SER A 184 -12.30 -0.27 14.81
N THR A 185 -12.49 -0.10 13.50
CA THR A 185 -12.10 1.11 12.78
C THR A 185 -13.26 1.73 12.01
N ARG A 186 -13.54 3.01 12.28
CA ARG A 186 -14.55 3.77 11.55
C ARG A 186 -14.05 4.11 10.14
N LEU A 187 -14.70 3.54 9.12
CA LEU A 187 -14.35 3.77 7.72
C LEU A 187 -14.70 5.20 7.28
N LEU A 188 -15.93 5.63 7.58
CA LEU A 188 -16.49 6.90 7.12
C LEU A 188 -16.07 8.08 8.01
N PRO A 189 -16.09 9.32 7.49
CA PRO A 189 -15.96 10.53 8.31
C PRO A 189 -16.99 10.60 9.46
N HIS A 190 -16.67 11.34 10.53
CA HIS A 190 -17.44 11.32 11.78
C HIS A 190 -18.90 11.81 11.66
N ASP A 191 -19.19 12.58 10.62
CA ASP A 191 -20.47 13.21 10.32
C ASP A 191 -21.33 12.44 9.31
N VAL A 192 -20.87 11.26 8.87
CA VAL A 192 -21.62 10.36 7.99
C VAL A 192 -22.24 9.22 8.79
N ASP A 193 -23.53 8.97 8.57
CA ASP A 193 -24.24 7.83 9.11
C ASP A 193 -23.81 6.54 8.40
N GLU A 194 -23.27 5.58 9.17
CA GLU A 194 -22.80 4.29 8.65
C GLU A 194 -23.94 3.45 8.04
N SER A 195 -25.20 3.70 8.43
CA SER A 195 -26.36 3.03 7.82
C SER A 195 -26.50 3.30 6.31
N GLN A 196 -25.88 4.39 5.84
CA GLN A 196 -25.89 4.78 4.43
C GLN A 196 -24.73 4.15 3.63
N SER A 197 -23.83 3.43 4.29
CA SER A 197 -22.66 2.87 3.62
C SER A 197 -23.00 1.65 2.79
N ARG A 198 -22.41 1.57 1.59
CA ARG A 198 -22.39 0.37 0.75
C ARG A 198 -21.03 -0.31 0.75
N VAL A 199 -20.17 0.10 1.67
CA VAL A 199 -18.80 -0.38 1.81
C VAL A 199 -18.61 -0.86 3.24
N VAL A 200 -18.07 -2.06 3.37
CA VAL A 200 -17.75 -2.67 4.66
C VAL A 200 -16.25 -2.89 4.73
N LEU A 201 -15.62 -2.38 5.78
CA LEU A 201 -14.23 -2.69 6.08
C LEU A 201 -14.11 -4.16 6.52
N VAL A 202 -13.23 -4.90 5.88
CA VAL A 202 -12.99 -6.33 6.12
C VAL A 202 -11.68 -6.49 6.87
N ALA A 203 -11.72 -7.23 7.98
CA ALA A 203 -10.52 -7.60 8.73
C ALA A 203 -9.61 -8.46 7.83
N ARG A 204 -8.34 -8.08 7.74
CA ARG A 204 -7.37 -8.75 6.86
C ARG A 204 -6.77 -9.98 7.50
N GLU A 205 -6.67 -9.99 8.83
CA GLU A 205 -5.99 -11.02 9.62
C GLU A 205 -6.49 -12.44 9.33
N PRO A 206 -7.81 -12.71 9.23
CA PRO A 206 -8.30 -14.06 8.93
C PRO A 206 -7.93 -14.52 7.52
N LEU A 207 -7.90 -13.61 6.55
CA LEU A 207 -7.51 -13.89 5.17
C LEU A 207 -6.00 -14.10 5.03
N GLU A 208 -5.20 -13.33 5.76
CA GLU A 208 -3.75 -13.50 5.80
C GLU A 208 -3.37 -14.81 6.50
N ALA A 209 -4.09 -15.21 7.56
CA ALA A 209 -3.91 -16.52 8.17
C ALA A 209 -4.23 -17.68 7.21
N LEU A 210 -5.20 -17.51 6.31
CA LEU A 210 -5.47 -18.47 5.24
C LEU A 210 -4.33 -18.53 4.21
N ALA A 211 -3.76 -17.38 3.85
CA ALA A 211 -2.64 -17.28 2.91
C ALA A 211 -1.36 -17.97 3.41
N LEU A 212 -1.19 -18.09 4.73
CA LEU A 212 -0.03 -18.75 5.36
C LEU A 212 -0.14 -20.27 5.42
N ARG A 213 -1.30 -20.86 5.08
CA ARG A 213 -1.47 -22.32 5.09
C ARG A 213 -0.78 -22.98 3.88
N ASP A 214 -0.45 -24.26 4.04
CA ASP A 214 0.09 -25.04 2.91
C ASP A 214 -0.92 -25.06 1.74
N PRO A 215 -0.50 -24.74 0.51
CA PRO A 215 -1.42 -24.67 -0.63
C PRO A 215 -2.17 -25.98 -0.94
N ARG A 216 -1.55 -27.14 -0.66
CA ARG A 216 -2.18 -28.45 -0.88
C ARG A 216 -3.23 -28.72 0.19
N GLU A 217 -2.94 -28.37 1.43
CA GLU A 217 -3.91 -28.47 2.54
C GLU A 217 -5.11 -27.55 2.30
N LEU A 218 -4.86 -26.30 1.87
CA LEU A 218 -5.92 -25.34 1.55
C LEU A 218 -6.80 -25.86 0.40
N ALA A 219 -6.21 -26.36 -0.69
CA ALA A 219 -6.95 -26.93 -1.81
C ALA A 219 -7.82 -28.15 -1.40
N GLN A 220 -7.32 -29.01 -0.52
CA GLN A 220 -8.08 -30.15 0.00
C GLN A 220 -9.29 -29.71 0.83
N HIS A 221 -9.12 -28.69 1.67
CA HIS A 221 -10.23 -28.17 2.48
C HIS A 221 -11.26 -27.45 1.61
N VAL A 222 -10.82 -26.63 0.64
CA VAL A 222 -11.71 -25.99 -0.35
C VAL A 222 -12.54 -27.05 -1.08
N ALA A 223 -11.89 -28.10 -1.59
CA ALA A 223 -12.58 -29.18 -2.30
C ALA A 223 -13.51 -30.01 -1.38
N ALA A 224 -13.27 -30.04 -0.07
CA ALA A 224 -14.18 -30.67 0.88
C ALA A 224 -15.43 -29.79 1.11
N VAL A 225 -15.24 -28.49 1.29
CA VAL A 225 -16.32 -27.52 1.46
C VAL A 225 -17.23 -27.46 0.23
N GLU A 226 -16.67 -27.45 -0.98
CA GLU A 226 -17.45 -27.46 -2.23
C GLU A 226 -18.27 -28.73 -2.42
N ARG A 227 -17.80 -29.87 -1.91
CA ARG A 227 -18.55 -31.13 -1.96
C ARG A 227 -19.77 -31.11 -1.05
N ASP A 228 -19.68 -30.44 0.10
CA ASP A 228 -20.77 -30.34 1.06
C ASP A 228 -21.79 -29.25 0.68
N GLU A 229 -21.36 -28.18 0.00
CA GLU A 229 -22.25 -27.12 -0.49
C GLU A 229 -22.21 -26.98 -2.02
N ALA A 230 -23.04 -27.76 -2.71
CA ALA A 230 -23.15 -27.77 -4.17
C ALA A 230 -23.50 -26.40 -4.81
N SER A 231 -23.99 -25.42 -4.04
CA SER A 231 -24.24 -24.04 -4.47
C SER A 231 -22.99 -23.15 -4.54
N LEU A 232 -21.85 -23.61 -4.02
CA LEU A 232 -20.58 -22.87 -3.96
C LEU A 232 -19.59 -23.32 -5.03
N THR A 233 -20.06 -23.58 -6.24
CA THR A 233 -19.17 -23.92 -7.36
C THR A 233 -18.09 -22.85 -7.55
N SER A 234 -16.83 -23.28 -7.65
CA SER A 234 -15.65 -22.43 -7.89
C SER A 234 -15.20 -21.60 -6.67
N LEU A 235 -15.32 -22.15 -5.47
CA LEU A 235 -14.73 -21.60 -4.24
C LEU A 235 -13.20 -21.43 -4.39
N ASP A 236 -12.57 -22.35 -5.11
CA ASP A 236 -11.14 -22.30 -5.47
C ASP A 236 -10.75 -20.99 -6.18
N SER A 237 -11.55 -20.57 -7.17
CA SER A 237 -11.32 -19.35 -7.93
C SER A 237 -11.48 -18.11 -7.06
N LEU A 238 -12.50 -18.12 -6.18
CA LEU A 238 -12.77 -17.02 -5.25
C LEU A 238 -11.60 -16.88 -4.26
N VAL A 239 -11.14 -17.99 -3.67
CA VAL A 239 -10.00 -18.00 -2.76
C VAL A 239 -8.74 -17.51 -3.47
N ALA A 240 -8.47 -18.00 -4.68
CA ALA A 240 -7.30 -17.58 -5.45
C ALA A 240 -7.30 -16.07 -5.73
N ASP A 241 -8.46 -15.50 -6.08
CA ASP A 241 -8.57 -14.06 -6.33
C ASP A 241 -8.45 -13.23 -5.06
N VAL A 242 -9.00 -13.70 -3.93
CA VAL A 242 -8.81 -13.05 -2.62
C VAL A 242 -7.34 -13.09 -2.19
N LEU A 243 -6.65 -14.21 -2.36
CA LEU A 243 -5.22 -14.31 -2.03
C LEU A 243 -4.37 -13.35 -2.88
N LYS A 244 -4.71 -13.20 -4.17
CA LYS A 244 -4.08 -12.17 -5.02
C LYS A 244 -4.35 -10.75 -4.50
N LEU A 245 -5.52 -10.46 -3.93
CA LEU A 245 -5.78 -9.15 -3.34
C LEU A 245 -4.87 -8.85 -2.14
N LEU A 246 -4.54 -9.87 -1.34
CA LEU A 246 -3.67 -9.71 -0.17
C LEU A 246 -2.25 -9.29 -0.55
N ASP A 247 -1.83 -9.54 -1.80
CA ASP A 247 -0.56 -9.04 -2.33
C ASP A 247 -0.49 -7.51 -2.43
N THR A 248 -1.63 -6.81 -2.33
CA THR A 248 -1.73 -5.35 -2.39
C THR A 248 -1.96 -4.76 -1.00
N GLN A 249 -1.19 -3.73 -0.65
CA GLN A 249 -1.35 -3.01 0.61
C GLN A 249 -2.48 -1.98 0.54
N GLY A 250 -3.24 -1.88 1.62
CA GLY A 250 -4.38 -0.97 1.79
C GLY A 250 -5.47 -1.62 2.65
N ASP A 251 -6.49 -0.85 2.95
CA ASP A 251 -7.69 -1.34 3.61
C ASP A 251 -8.45 -2.27 2.66
N LEU A 252 -8.86 -3.44 3.17
CA LEU A 252 -9.68 -4.37 2.39
C LEU A 252 -11.14 -4.03 2.60
N LEU A 253 -11.84 -3.76 1.52
CA LEU A 253 -13.22 -3.28 1.51
C LEU A 253 -14.08 -4.27 0.73
N LEU A 254 -15.23 -4.63 1.28
CA LEU A 254 -16.31 -5.27 0.52
C LEU A 254 -17.25 -4.17 0.05
N CYS A 255 -17.33 -3.98 -1.25
CA CYS A 255 -18.11 -2.92 -1.87
C CYS A 255 -19.23 -3.51 -2.72
N ALA A 256 -20.43 -2.94 -2.63
CA ALA A 256 -21.37 -3.04 -3.75
C ALA A 256 -20.99 -1.99 -4.81
N PRO A 257 -20.91 -2.35 -6.11
CA PRO A 257 -20.74 -1.37 -7.16
C PRO A 257 -21.95 -0.42 -7.20
N PRO A 258 -21.74 0.85 -7.60
CA PRO A 258 -22.86 1.72 -7.93
C PRO A 258 -23.69 1.11 -9.06
N ARG A 259 -25.01 1.37 -9.08
CA ARG A 259 -25.90 0.78 -10.07
C ARG A 259 -25.57 1.37 -11.43
N ASP A 260 -25.49 0.52 -12.45
CA ASP A 260 -25.49 0.95 -13.83
C ASP A 260 -26.84 0.57 -14.46
N PRO A 261 -27.62 1.54 -14.98
CA PRO A 261 -28.91 1.28 -15.58
C PRO A 261 -28.84 0.42 -16.86
N GLU A 262 -27.72 0.40 -17.60
CA GLU A 262 -27.54 -0.43 -18.81
C GLU A 262 -27.06 -1.86 -18.45
N LEU A 263 -26.27 -1.99 -17.38
CA LEU A 263 -25.73 -3.28 -16.92
C LEU A 263 -26.77 -4.19 -16.23
N ALA A 264 -27.93 -3.67 -15.85
CA ALA A 264 -29.03 -4.47 -15.29
C ALA A 264 -29.65 -5.45 -16.31
N ALA A 265 -29.38 -5.28 -17.61
CA ALA A 265 -29.96 -6.10 -18.69
C ALA A 265 -28.94 -6.96 -19.47
N SER A 266 -27.64 -6.73 -19.32
CA SER A 266 -26.61 -7.44 -20.12
C SER A 266 -25.22 -7.27 -19.52
N LEU A 267 -24.58 -8.36 -19.10
CA LEU A 267 -23.20 -8.37 -18.60
C LEU A 267 -22.27 -9.02 -19.63
N PRO A 268 -21.20 -8.31 -20.03
CA PRO A 268 -19.90 -8.59 -19.46
C PRO A 268 -19.31 -7.38 -18.73
N SER A 269 -18.81 -7.63 -17.52
CA SER A 269 -18.18 -6.68 -16.62
C SER A 269 -17.01 -5.94 -17.27
N VAL A 270 -17.07 -4.61 -17.34
CA VAL A 270 -15.85 -3.78 -17.47
C VAL A 270 -15.07 -3.97 -16.18
N ARG A 271 -14.07 -4.84 -16.20
CA ARG A 271 -13.08 -4.95 -15.13
C ARG A 271 -12.34 -3.62 -15.06
N PRO A 272 -11.95 -3.11 -13.87
CA PRO A 272 -10.87 -2.15 -13.81
C PRO A 272 -9.72 -2.72 -14.62
N SER A 273 -9.27 -1.97 -15.62
CA SER A 273 -8.18 -2.39 -16.49
C SER A 273 -7.07 -2.97 -15.62
N GLU A 274 -6.55 -4.14 -16.00
CA GLU A 274 -5.28 -4.69 -15.51
C GLU A 274 -4.10 -3.78 -15.92
N ALA A 275 -4.33 -2.48 -16.13
CA ALA A 275 -3.30 -1.47 -16.18
C ALA A 275 -2.57 -1.53 -14.84
N PRO A 276 -1.32 -2.02 -14.81
CA PRO A 276 -0.57 -2.03 -13.59
C PRO A 276 -0.45 -0.57 -13.15
N VAL A 277 -0.88 -0.26 -11.92
CA VAL A 277 -0.33 0.88 -11.18
C VAL A 277 1.15 0.55 -11.05
N SER A 278 1.91 0.95 -12.06
CA SER A 278 3.29 0.54 -12.37
C SER A 278 3.83 -0.47 -11.35
N SER A 279 3.41 -1.74 -11.48
CA SER A 279 4.34 -2.80 -11.20
C SER A 279 5.31 -2.75 -12.37
N THR A 280 6.22 -1.77 -12.35
CA THR A 280 7.51 -2.03 -12.95
C THR A 280 7.91 -3.36 -12.35
N MET A 281 7.90 -4.42 -13.15
CA MET A 281 8.73 -5.58 -12.86
C MET A 281 10.11 -4.95 -12.69
N LEU A 282 10.50 -4.73 -11.44
CA LEU A 282 11.75 -4.08 -11.14
C LEU A 282 12.80 -4.99 -11.74
N ASP A 283 13.47 -4.51 -12.78
CA ASP A 283 14.57 -5.25 -13.36
C ASP A 283 15.71 -5.23 -12.33
N TRP A 284 15.90 -6.38 -11.70
CA TRP A 284 16.94 -6.59 -10.70
C TRP A 284 18.31 -6.80 -11.34
N THR A 285 18.38 -7.07 -12.64
CA THR A 285 19.64 -7.38 -13.34
C THR A 285 20.50 -6.14 -13.57
N THR A 286 19.88 -4.98 -13.75
CA THR A 286 20.56 -3.70 -14.03
C THR A 286 20.76 -2.83 -12.78
N GLY A 287 20.23 -3.25 -11.62
CA GLY A 287 20.22 -2.47 -10.38
C GLY A 287 19.35 -1.21 -10.42
N GLU A 288 18.65 -0.95 -11.54
CA GLU A 288 17.66 0.13 -11.63
C GLU A 288 16.46 -0.14 -10.73
N GLY A 289 16.07 -1.41 -10.61
CA GLY A 289 15.01 -1.83 -9.70
C GLY A 289 15.27 -1.45 -8.23
N ALA A 290 16.50 -1.65 -7.75
CA ALA A 290 16.88 -1.29 -6.39
C ALA A 290 16.93 0.24 -6.19
N ARG A 291 17.45 0.99 -7.18
CA ARG A 291 17.45 2.46 -7.15
C ARG A 291 16.05 3.05 -7.13
N ALA A 292 15.15 2.54 -7.97
CA ALA A 292 13.75 2.98 -7.99
C ALA A 292 13.04 2.67 -6.67
N LEU A 293 13.31 1.48 -6.10
CA LEU A 293 12.77 1.10 -4.79
C LEU A 293 13.32 1.99 -3.66
N ALA A 294 14.60 2.35 -3.70
CA ALA A 294 15.21 3.26 -2.73
C ALA A 294 14.60 4.66 -2.80
N ALA A 295 14.47 5.22 -4.01
CA ALA A 295 13.83 6.51 -4.22
C ALA A 295 12.38 6.53 -3.73
N ALA A 296 11.63 5.44 -3.93
CA ALA A 296 10.25 5.33 -3.46
C ALA A 296 10.14 5.23 -1.92
N LEU A 297 11.12 4.59 -1.25
CA LEU A 297 11.21 4.56 0.21
C LEU A 297 11.54 5.95 0.78
N GLU A 298 12.51 6.66 0.19
CA GLU A 298 12.86 8.03 0.59
C GLU A 298 11.70 9.01 0.39
N ALA A 299 10.94 8.84 -0.69
CA ALA A 299 9.75 9.64 -0.96
C ALA A 299 8.53 9.25 -0.11
N ASN A 300 8.66 8.25 0.79
CA ASN A 300 7.56 7.66 1.57
C ASN A 300 6.39 7.14 0.71
N VAL A 301 6.66 6.82 -0.56
CA VAL A 301 5.69 6.22 -1.48
C VAL A 301 5.48 4.74 -1.15
N PHE A 302 6.54 4.07 -0.64
CA PHE A 302 6.46 2.70 -0.13
C PHE A 302 6.80 2.63 1.36
N ALA A 303 6.07 1.79 2.10
CA ALA A 303 6.46 1.41 3.45
C ALA A 303 7.59 0.37 3.43
N PRO A 304 8.47 0.32 4.45
CA PRO A 304 9.54 -0.69 4.57
C PRO A 304 9.05 -2.15 4.45
N ALA A 305 7.86 -2.43 5.01
CA ALA A 305 7.23 -3.75 4.90
C ALA A 305 6.93 -4.15 3.44
N ARG A 306 6.57 -3.18 2.58
CA ARG A 306 6.30 -3.42 1.16
C ARG A 306 7.58 -3.66 0.38
N ALA A 307 8.64 -2.89 0.66
CA ALA A 307 9.96 -3.12 0.07
C ALA A 307 10.45 -4.55 0.36
N ARG A 308 10.23 -5.04 1.59
CA ARG A 308 10.54 -6.43 1.95
C ARG A 308 9.80 -7.45 1.08
N GLN A 309 8.49 -7.28 0.87
CA GLN A 309 7.70 -8.17 0.01
C GLN A 309 8.18 -8.14 -1.45
N ILE A 310 8.49 -6.96 -1.98
CA ILE A 310 8.98 -6.76 -3.34
C ILE A 310 10.32 -7.49 -3.53
N VAL A 311 11.24 -7.34 -2.58
CA VAL A 311 12.55 -8.01 -2.61
C VAL A 311 12.39 -9.52 -2.48
N GLN A 312 11.50 -10.00 -1.60
CA GLN A 312 11.23 -11.44 -1.46
C GLN A 312 10.73 -12.07 -2.76
N ARG A 313 9.84 -11.39 -3.51
CA ARG A 313 9.37 -11.87 -4.82
C ARG A 313 10.47 -11.86 -5.89
N GLY A 314 11.41 -10.93 -5.81
CA GLY A 314 12.56 -10.85 -6.73
C GLY A 314 13.69 -11.83 -6.43
N GLY A 315 13.61 -12.58 -5.32
CA GLY A 315 14.54 -13.65 -4.98
C GLY A 315 15.99 -13.18 -4.80
N GLU A 316 16.95 -14.04 -5.16
CA GLU A 316 18.38 -13.76 -4.93
C GLU A 316 18.90 -12.54 -5.68
N GLN A 317 18.40 -12.28 -6.90
CA GLN A 317 18.82 -11.14 -7.70
C GLN A 317 18.41 -9.82 -7.04
N ALA A 318 17.23 -9.78 -6.42
CA ALA A 318 16.77 -8.62 -5.68
C ALA A 318 17.61 -8.38 -4.43
N LEU A 319 17.91 -9.43 -3.66
CA LEU A 319 18.82 -9.33 -2.49
C LEU A 319 20.21 -8.82 -2.91
N ASP A 320 20.71 -9.28 -4.05
CA ASP A 320 22.00 -8.85 -4.57
C ASP A 320 21.98 -7.36 -4.96
N ALA A 321 20.93 -6.91 -5.63
CA ALA A 321 20.74 -5.53 -6.05
C ALA A 321 20.51 -4.57 -4.86
N ILE A 322 19.60 -4.90 -3.94
CA ILE A 322 19.34 -4.05 -2.76
C ILE A 322 20.55 -4.00 -1.82
N GLY A 323 21.33 -5.08 -1.71
CA GLY A 323 22.53 -5.06 -0.87
C GLY A 323 23.68 -4.24 -1.43
N ALA A 324 23.74 -4.04 -2.75
CA ALA A 324 24.65 -3.06 -3.34
C ALA A 324 24.13 -1.63 -3.14
N GLU A 325 22.82 -1.43 -3.33
CA GLU A 325 22.19 -0.12 -3.18
C GLU A 325 22.25 0.38 -1.73
N MET A 326 21.95 -0.49 -0.74
CA MET A 326 21.98 -0.21 0.70
C MET A 326 23.27 0.47 1.17
N LEU A 327 24.42 0.20 0.54
CA LEU A 327 25.69 0.78 0.94
C LEU A 327 25.85 2.25 0.54
N LYS A 328 24.96 2.81 -0.27
CA LYS A 328 24.92 4.23 -0.66
C LYS A 328 24.15 5.06 0.37
N VAL A 329 24.57 4.97 1.64
CA VAL A 329 23.85 5.55 2.79
C VAL A 329 23.69 7.07 2.69
N THR A 330 24.61 7.76 2.02
CA THR A 330 24.55 9.21 1.79
C THR A 330 23.43 9.61 0.84
N ASP A 331 23.04 8.71 -0.07
CA ASP A 331 22.08 8.99 -1.13
C ASP A 331 20.65 8.69 -0.65
N HIS A 332 20.48 7.68 0.21
CA HIS A 332 19.15 7.24 0.70
C HIS A 332 19.22 6.57 2.10
N PRO A 333 19.32 7.37 3.18
CA PRO A 333 19.52 6.84 4.54
C PRO A 333 18.33 6.00 5.06
N LEU A 334 17.08 6.35 4.69
CA LEU A 334 15.89 5.60 5.08
C LEU A 334 15.80 4.28 4.32
N ALA A 335 16.09 4.29 3.02
CA ALA A 335 16.09 3.08 2.21
C ALA A 335 17.20 2.10 2.63
N SER A 336 18.40 2.60 2.94
CA SER A 336 19.50 1.80 3.49
C SER A 336 19.10 1.08 4.78
N ALA A 337 18.42 1.76 5.71
CA ALA A 337 17.96 1.13 6.94
C ALA A 337 16.91 0.04 6.67
N ALA A 338 15.94 0.32 5.79
CA ALA A 338 14.92 -0.66 5.41
C ALA A 338 15.53 -1.89 4.71
N PHE A 339 16.49 -1.71 3.81
CA PHE A 339 17.18 -2.82 3.15
C PHE A 339 18.02 -3.65 4.12
N ALA A 340 18.64 -3.04 5.13
CA ALA A 340 19.37 -3.75 6.17
C ALA A 340 18.45 -4.71 6.95
N GLU A 341 17.24 -4.29 7.30
CA GLU A 341 16.26 -5.16 7.96
C GLU A 341 15.82 -6.35 7.07
N VAL A 342 15.78 -6.16 5.76
CA VAL A 342 15.47 -7.23 4.80
C VAL A 342 16.63 -8.23 4.73
N LEU A 343 17.86 -7.74 4.58
CA LEU A 343 19.06 -8.57 4.45
C LEU A 343 19.40 -9.32 5.75
N ALA A 344 19.08 -8.75 6.92
CA ALA A 344 19.27 -9.41 8.21
C ALA A 344 18.63 -10.81 8.27
N LYS A 345 17.57 -11.03 7.48
CA LYS A 345 16.77 -12.26 7.48
C LYS A 345 17.16 -13.23 6.38
N SER A 346 18.14 -12.91 5.52
CA SER A 346 18.54 -13.78 4.41
C SER A 346 19.51 -14.88 4.84
N GLY A 347 20.32 -14.64 5.87
CA GLY A 347 21.34 -15.58 6.35
C GLY A 347 22.45 -15.90 5.33
N ARG A 348 22.54 -15.19 4.20
CA ARG A 348 23.56 -15.43 3.16
C ARG A 348 24.89 -14.81 3.60
N PRO A 349 26.04 -15.50 3.48
CA PRO A 349 27.35 -14.96 3.89
C PRO A 349 27.69 -13.61 3.23
N ARG A 350 27.29 -13.42 1.97
CA ARG A 350 27.46 -12.15 1.24
C ARG A 350 26.66 -11.00 1.87
N ASP A 351 25.44 -11.28 2.34
CA ASP A 351 24.57 -10.27 2.93
C ASP A 351 25.04 -9.93 4.35
N VAL A 352 25.57 -10.91 5.09
CA VAL A 352 26.26 -10.67 6.38
C VAL A 352 27.41 -9.69 6.22
N MET A 353 28.27 -9.86 5.21
CA MET A 353 29.36 -8.91 4.92
C MET A 353 28.83 -7.50 4.62
N ARG A 354 27.74 -7.38 3.86
CA ARG A 354 27.12 -6.10 3.51
C ARG A 354 26.47 -5.41 4.70
N LEU A 355 25.81 -6.16 5.58
CA LEU A 355 25.24 -5.65 6.83
C LEU A 355 26.31 -5.10 7.77
N VAL A 356 27.41 -5.84 7.94
CA VAL A 356 28.55 -5.39 8.76
C VAL A 356 29.18 -4.14 8.15
N THR A 357 29.31 -4.09 6.82
CA THR A 357 29.82 -2.90 6.12
C THR A 357 28.89 -1.70 6.31
N TYR A 358 27.57 -1.87 6.11
CA TYR A 358 26.56 -0.84 6.35
C TYR A 358 26.63 -0.30 7.78
N PHE A 359 26.66 -1.20 8.77
CA PHE A 359 26.82 -0.85 10.18
C PHE A 359 28.07 -0.02 10.45
N ALA A 360 29.18 -0.35 9.80
CA ALA A 360 30.43 0.36 10.00
C ALA A 360 30.48 1.74 9.32
N VAL A 361 29.73 1.98 8.24
CA VAL A 361 29.76 3.24 7.47
C VAL A 361 28.57 4.16 7.71
N THR A 362 27.45 3.69 8.27
CA THR A 362 26.25 4.52 8.49
C THR A 362 26.52 5.66 9.49
N PRO A 363 26.07 6.91 9.28
CA PRO A 363 26.32 8.00 10.23
C PRO A 363 25.91 7.66 11.67
N ASP A 364 24.74 7.05 11.86
CA ASP A 364 24.24 6.56 13.15
C ASP A 364 24.24 5.02 13.20
N PRO A 365 25.12 4.38 13.99
CA PRO A 365 25.20 2.92 14.10
C PRO A 365 24.05 2.29 14.90
N LEU A 366 23.22 3.05 15.64
CA LEU A 366 22.17 2.49 16.50
C LEU A 366 21.10 1.72 15.71
N LEU A 367 20.62 2.30 14.60
CA LEU A 367 19.62 1.65 13.76
C LEU A 367 20.20 0.43 13.04
N ALA A 368 21.45 0.51 12.59
CA ALA A 368 22.13 -0.62 11.96
C ALA A 368 22.46 -1.74 12.97
N ALA A 369 22.74 -1.42 14.24
CA ALA A 369 22.93 -2.40 15.31
C ALA A 369 21.69 -3.27 15.51
N ARG A 370 20.49 -2.68 15.36
CA ARG A 370 19.23 -3.43 15.40
C ARG A 370 19.12 -4.46 14.28
N ALA A 371 19.43 -4.06 13.04
CA ALA A 371 19.42 -4.99 11.91
C ALA A 371 20.44 -6.13 12.11
N LEU A 372 21.63 -5.82 12.66
CA LEU A 372 22.61 -6.86 13.02
C LEU A 372 22.09 -7.80 14.12
N GLY A 373 21.40 -7.26 15.12
CA GLY A 373 20.81 -8.03 16.22
C GLY A 373 19.73 -9.01 15.76
N GLU A 374 19.02 -8.71 14.67
CA GLU A 374 18.02 -9.58 14.04
C GLU A 374 18.65 -10.65 13.11
N CYS A 375 19.97 -10.62 12.87
CA CYS A 375 20.64 -11.55 11.97
C CYS A 375 21.15 -12.79 12.72
N ASP A 376 20.57 -13.95 12.38
CA ASP A 376 20.85 -15.23 13.04
C ASP A 376 22.10 -15.96 12.51
N ALA A 377 22.83 -15.38 11.54
CA ALA A 377 23.98 -16.03 10.92
C ALA A 377 25.07 -16.40 11.95
N PRO A 378 25.60 -17.64 11.95
CA PRO A 378 26.58 -18.08 12.94
C PRO A 378 27.92 -17.34 12.81
N GLU A 379 28.31 -16.97 11.59
CA GLU A 379 29.57 -16.27 11.27
C GLU A 379 29.57 -14.78 11.63
N LEU A 380 28.40 -14.18 11.85
CA LEU A 380 28.25 -12.74 12.05
C LEU A 380 29.18 -12.16 13.14
N PRO A 381 29.28 -12.72 14.35
CA PRO A 381 30.16 -12.17 15.39
C PRO A 381 31.64 -12.16 14.99
N GLY A 382 32.08 -13.18 14.25
CA GLY A 382 33.46 -13.29 13.76
C GLY A 382 33.76 -12.27 12.65
N VAL A 383 32.85 -12.15 11.69
CA VAL A 383 32.94 -11.18 10.59
C VAL A 383 32.94 -9.75 11.12
N LEU A 384 32.02 -9.44 12.05
CA LEU A 384 31.89 -8.13 12.68
C LEU A 384 33.18 -7.73 13.40
N ARG A 385 33.76 -8.62 14.21
CA ARG A 385 35.02 -8.38 14.91
C ARG A 385 36.15 -8.11 13.92
N ALA A 386 36.31 -8.95 12.90
CA ALA A 386 37.38 -8.80 11.91
C ALA A 386 37.28 -7.48 11.15
N TRP A 387 36.06 -7.04 10.81
CA TRP A 387 35.83 -5.78 10.11
C TRP A 387 36.20 -4.58 10.99
N LEU A 388 35.70 -4.52 12.23
CA LEU A 388 36.02 -3.42 13.16
C LEU A 388 37.51 -3.39 13.51
N GLU A 389 38.15 -4.55 13.62
CA GLU A 389 39.59 -4.64 13.85
C GLU A 389 40.39 -4.09 12.65
N ALA A 390 39.92 -4.29 11.42
CA ALA A 390 40.55 -3.75 10.22
C ALA A 390 40.42 -2.22 10.09
N MET A 391 39.49 -1.58 10.81
CA MET A 391 39.42 -0.11 10.90
C MET A 391 40.51 0.49 11.78
N LEU A 392 41.09 -0.31 12.67
CA LEU A 392 42.10 0.12 13.61
C LEU A 392 43.50 -0.01 12.99
N PRO A 393 44.46 0.84 13.38
CA PRO A 393 45.84 0.67 12.96
C PRO A 393 46.39 -0.70 13.41
N PRO A 394 47.45 -1.22 12.77
CA PRO A 394 48.10 -2.47 13.15
C PRO A 394 48.49 -2.51 14.63
N PRO A 395 48.56 -3.71 15.25
CA PRO A 395 49.02 -3.83 16.64
C PRO A 395 50.45 -3.30 16.78
N GLY A 396 50.64 -2.30 17.64
CA GLY A 396 51.96 -1.69 17.92
C GLY A 396 52.17 -0.30 17.31
N GLU A 397 51.26 0.18 16.46
CA GLU A 397 51.21 1.58 16.02
C GLU A 397 50.27 2.38 16.94
N GLU A 398 50.69 3.59 17.34
CA GLU A 398 49.88 4.45 18.19
C GLU A 398 48.61 4.89 17.45
N VAL A 399 47.46 4.73 18.11
CA VAL A 399 46.23 5.40 17.71
C VAL A 399 46.45 6.88 17.92
N VAL A 400 46.82 7.61 16.86
CA VAL A 400 46.84 9.07 16.88
C VAL A 400 45.44 9.51 17.34
N PRO A 401 45.32 10.39 18.35
CA PRO A 401 44.02 10.88 18.79
C PRO A 401 43.44 11.76 17.67
N ALA A 402 42.83 11.12 16.67
CA ALA A 402 41.94 11.78 15.73
C ALA A 402 40.69 12.14 16.53
N GLY A 403 40.26 13.40 16.37
CA GLY A 403 39.28 14.06 17.24
C GLY A 403 38.00 13.27 17.47
N ASP A 404 37.21 13.75 18.44
CA ASP A 404 36.01 13.08 18.97
C ASP A 404 34.89 12.80 17.93
N ASP A 405 35.08 13.20 16.66
CA ASP A 405 34.14 13.03 15.58
C ASP A 405 34.22 11.63 14.94
N PRO A 406 33.18 10.78 15.09
CA PRO A 406 33.10 9.46 14.48
C PRO A 406 33.13 9.47 12.94
N GLY A 407 32.89 10.62 12.30
CA GLY A 407 32.97 10.78 10.85
C GLY A 407 34.39 10.89 10.29
N THR A 408 35.39 11.19 11.13
CA THR A 408 36.78 11.44 10.69
C THR A 408 37.83 10.58 11.39
N SER A 409 37.49 9.97 12.53
CA SER A 409 38.37 9.11 13.33
C SER A 409 37.92 7.66 13.32
N GLY A 410 38.73 6.75 12.76
CA GLY A 410 38.45 5.31 12.77
C GLY A 410 38.32 4.74 14.18
N ALA A 411 39.10 5.26 15.13
CA ALA A 411 39.03 4.88 16.54
C ALA A 411 37.71 5.34 17.20
N ALA A 412 37.30 6.60 17.00
CA ALA A 412 36.02 7.11 17.49
C ALA A 412 34.84 6.35 16.86
N ARG A 413 34.95 5.99 15.58
CA ARG A 413 33.96 5.20 14.87
C ARG A 413 33.80 3.79 15.43
N VAL A 414 34.92 3.11 15.72
CA VAL A 414 34.91 1.78 16.36
C VAL A 414 34.30 1.87 17.76
N ALA A 415 34.65 2.89 18.56
CA ALA A 415 34.03 3.10 19.87
C ALA A 415 32.51 3.26 19.77
N ALA A 416 32.01 4.12 18.87
CA ALA A 416 30.58 4.32 18.64
C ALA A 416 29.87 3.01 18.21
N CYS A 417 30.50 2.25 17.31
CA CYS A 417 29.98 0.95 16.89
C CYS A 417 29.89 -0.02 18.07
N VAL A 418 30.94 -0.17 18.88
CA VAL A 418 30.92 -1.08 20.03
C VAL A 418 29.84 -0.68 21.06
N SER A 419 29.71 0.63 21.37
CA SER A 419 28.68 1.12 22.29
C SER A 419 27.26 0.85 21.77
N SER A 420 27.01 1.01 20.46
CA SER A 420 25.69 0.74 19.86
C SER A 420 25.25 -0.73 19.96
N LEU A 421 26.20 -1.65 20.21
CA LEU A 421 25.94 -3.09 20.30
C LEU A 421 25.65 -3.56 21.73
N GLU A 422 25.77 -2.70 22.76
CA GLU A 422 25.48 -3.04 24.16
C GLU A 422 24.15 -3.77 24.38
N PRO A 423 23.03 -3.43 23.69
CA PRO A 423 21.77 -4.15 23.82
C PRO A 423 21.78 -5.59 23.28
N TYR A 424 22.83 -6.01 22.56
CA TYR A 424 22.94 -7.30 21.86
C TYR A 424 24.11 -8.13 22.42
N PRO A 425 23.93 -8.89 23.52
CA PRO A 425 25.03 -9.51 24.27
C PRO A 425 25.96 -10.41 23.45
N ARG A 426 25.41 -11.14 22.46
CA ARG A 426 26.17 -12.01 21.56
C ARG A 426 27.15 -11.22 20.69
N LEU A 427 26.71 -10.10 20.14
CA LEU A 427 27.53 -9.25 19.26
C LEU A 427 28.49 -8.40 20.09
N TYR A 428 27.99 -7.78 21.17
CA TYR A 428 28.81 -7.01 22.10
C TYR A 428 29.96 -7.83 22.68
N GLY A 429 29.71 -9.07 23.12
CA GLY A 429 30.73 -9.96 23.65
C GLY A 429 31.87 -10.26 22.66
N ALA A 430 31.58 -10.28 21.35
CA ALA A 430 32.57 -10.52 20.31
C ALA A 430 33.48 -9.30 20.06
N VAL A 431 32.95 -8.08 20.20
CA VAL A 431 33.67 -6.84 19.84
C VAL A 431 34.18 -6.04 21.03
N ARG A 432 33.65 -6.27 22.24
CA ARG A 432 34.08 -5.61 23.49
C ARG A 432 35.61 -5.63 23.69
N PRO A 433 36.36 -6.70 23.37
CA PRO A 433 37.82 -6.69 23.50
C PRO A 433 38.53 -5.61 22.66
N LEU A 434 37.89 -5.05 21.63
CA LEU A 434 38.47 -3.98 20.82
C LEU A 434 38.53 -2.63 21.56
N LEU A 435 37.71 -2.42 22.60
CA LEU A 435 37.71 -1.18 23.38
C LEU A 435 39.05 -0.90 24.07
N SER A 436 39.82 -1.95 24.42
CA SER A 436 41.15 -1.79 25.01
C SER A 436 42.18 -1.24 24.02
N ARG A 437 41.93 -1.38 22.71
CA ARG A 437 42.77 -0.81 21.65
C ARG A 437 42.42 0.62 21.31
N VAL A 438 41.20 1.06 21.65
CA VAL A 438 40.68 2.40 21.38
C VAL A 438 40.79 3.31 22.60
N SER A 439 40.76 2.75 23.81
CA SER A 439 40.95 3.50 25.05
C SER A 439 42.42 3.88 25.21
N VAL A 440 42.71 5.19 25.08
CA VAL A 440 44.04 5.75 25.36
C VAL A 440 44.34 5.54 26.85
N ALA A 441 45.34 4.72 27.18
CA ALA A 441 45.90 4.73 28.52
C ALA A 441 46.52 6.11 28.77
N PRO A 442 46.25 6.78 29.90
CA PRO A 442 46.90 8.06 30.20
C PRO A 442 48.41 7.84 30.23
N PRO A 443 49.21 8.78 29.67
CA PRO A 443 50.67 8.65 29.72
C PRO A 443 51.12 8.56 31.18
N PRO A 444 52.13 7.72 31.49
CA PRO A 444 52.66 7.65 32.84
C PRO A 444 53.13 9.05 33.27
N PRO A 445 52.93 9.45 34.53
CA PRO A 445 53.37 10.75 35.00
C PRO A 445 54.88 10.88 34.76
N SER A 446 55.27 11.90 34.01
CA SER A 446 56.67 12.26 33.79
C SER A 446 57.31 12.55 35.15
N GLY A 447 58.18 11.63 35.59
CA GLY A 447 59.06 11.81 36.74
C GLY A 447 60.36 12.50 36.36
#